data_AF-J4H4E2-F1
#
_entry.id   AF-J4H4E2-F1
#
_cell.length_a   1.000
_cell.length_b   1.000
_cell.length_c   1.000
_cell.angle_alpha   90.00
_cell.angle_beta   90.00
_cell.angle_gamma   90.00
#
_symmetry.space_group_name_H-M   'P 1'
#
loop_
_entity.id
_entity.type
_entity.pdbx_description
1 polymer ?
#
loop_
_entity_poly.entity_id
_entity_poly.type
_entity_poly.pdbx_seq_one_letter_code
_entity_poly.pdbx_strand_id
1 'polypeptide(L)'
;MLISVAYILGPIPVPLQSKECQKSDWPKHKKICAKVVAIAAEHAEEGTADRHKALATYCEKHLQYIGLFSIKALDIVNDPTRSERELVVIWVHSRPGRCRPETAFVALEANTADLDLFGSEYGDQFRARMRSTAADTAKLNKTGLTHSLIVVVVSLDDSIWVYHCVEYPLKGLGPLFMNDPQKGPWKESMFHLMNNGIVR
;
A
#
# COMPACT_ATOMS: atom_id res chain seq x y z
N MET A 1 -11.47 15.37 3.74
CA MET A 1 -11.35 13.93 3.42
C MET A 1 -11.35 13.21 4.76
N LEU A 2 -12.47 12.58 5.12
CA LEU A 2 -12.57 11.82 6.38
C LEU A 2 -12.10 10.40 6.06
N ILE A 3 -11.01 9.96 6.67
CA ILE A 3 -10.38 8.67 6.35
C ILE A 3 -10.66 7.71 7.50
N SER A 4 -11.37 6.62 7.20
CA SER A 4 -11.60 5.53 8.15
C SER A 4 -10.51 4.46 7.98
N VAL A 5 -9.70 4.25 9.03
CA VAL A 5 -8.64 3.24 9.05
C VAL A 5 -9.17 1.96 9.70
N ALA A 6 -9.02 0.82 9.03
CA ALA A 6 -9.34 -0.51 9.56
C ALA A 6 -8.12 -1.42 9.35
N TYR A 7 -7.73 -2.17 10.38
CA TYR A 7 -6.54 -3.03 10.36
C TYR A 7 -6.95 -4.50 10.29
N ILE A 8 -6.30 -5.29 9.43
CA ILE A 8 -6.47 -6.75 9.37
C ILE A 8 -5.09 -7.37 9.40
N LEU A 9 -4.90 -8.33 10.30
CA LEU A 9 -3.62 -8.99 10.58
C LEU A 9 -3.53 -10.30 9.79
N GLY A 10 -2.38 -10.59 9.18
CA GLY A 10 -2.11 -11.89 8.54
C GLY A 10 -0.67 -12.01 8.03
N PRO A 11 -0.13 -13.21 7.83
CA PRO A 11 1.17 -13.40 7.20
C PRO A 11 1.14 -13.03 5.70
N ILE A 12 2.23 -12.48 5.17
CA ILE A 12 2.35 -12.01 3.78
C ILE A 12 2.56 -13.18 2.81
N PRO A 13 1.76 -13.32 1.75
CA PRO A 13 2.10 -14.11 0.56
C PRO A 13 2.95 -13.29 -0.41
N VAL A 14 4.00 -13.90 -0.97
CA VAL A 14 5.01 -13.22 -1.81
C VAL A 14 4.62 -13.29 -3.29
N PRO A 15 4.50 -12.16 -4.03
CA PRO A 15 4.18 -12.15 -5.47
C PRO A 15 5.40 -12.51 -6.33
N LEU A 16 5.26 -13.48 -7.25
CA LEU A 16 6.11 -13.60 -8.45
C LEU A 16 5.24 -13.85 -9.69
N GLN A 17 5.59 -13.17 -10.78
CA GLN A 17 4.77 -12.89 -11.98
C GLN A 17 4.41 -14.09 -12.88
N SER A 18 4.81 -15.32 -12.55
CA SER A 18 4.23 -16.56 -13.10
C SER A 18 4.63 -17.76 -12.24
N LYS A 19 3.88 -18.87 -12.34
CA LYS A 19 4.26 -20.13 -11.67
C LYS A 19 5.61 -20.65 -12.17
N GLU A 20 5.97 -20.39 -13.43
CA GLU A 20 7.30 -20.73 -13.96
C GLU A 20 8.40 -19.87 -13.33
N CYS A 21 8.22 -18.55 -13.25
CA CYS A 21 9.17 -17.63 -12.61
C CYS A 21 9.37 -17.96 -11.12
N GLN A 22 8.28 -18.30 -10.43
CA GLN A 22 8.36 -18.71 -9.03
C GLN A 22 9.15 -20.01 -8.88
N LYS A 23 8.92 -21.03 -9.74
CA LYS A 23 9.68 -22.29 -9.71
C LYS A 23 11.16 -22.09 -10.03
N SER A 24 11.49 -21.26 -11.01
CA SER A 24 12.89 -21.02 -11.40
C SER A 24 13.67 -20.29 -10.31
N ASP A 25 13.04 -19.37 -9.60
CA ASP A 25 13.70 -18.57 -8.55
C ASP A 25 13.51 -19.17 -7.15
N TRP A 26 12.64 -20.17 -6.99
CA TRP A 26 12.36 -20.86 -5.72
C TRP A 26 13.61 -21.35 -5.01
N PRO A 27 14.64 -21.95 -5.65
CA PRO A 27 15.83 -22.40 -4.93
C PRO A 27 16.62 -21.26 -4.26
N LYS A 28 16.62 -20.06 -4.87
CA LYS A 28 17.26 -18.86 -4.32
C LYS A 28 16.36 -18.22 -3.27
N HIS A 29 15.08 -18.04 -3.61
CA HIS A 29 14.07 -17.44 -2.76
C HIS A 29 13.85 -18.25 -1.48
N LYS A 30 13.83 -19.59 -1.54
CA LYS A 30 13.62 -20.48 -0.39
C LYS A 30 14.60 -20.22 0.75
N LYS A 31 15.86 -19.88 0.44
CA LYS A 31 16.86 -19.55 1.47
C LYS A 31 16.57 -18.19 2.12
N ILE A 32 16.09 -17.22 1.36
CA ILE A 32 15.70 -15.89 1.84
C ILE A 32 14.42 -16.01 2.66
N CYS A 33 13.39 -16.65 2.10
CA CYS A 33 12.11 -16.95 2.73
C CYS A 33 12.28 -17.68 4.07
N ALA A 34 13.08 -18.75 4.13
CA ALA A 34 13.34 -19.46 5.37
C ALA A 34 14.02 -18.59 6.45
N LYS A 35 14.93 -17.70 6.04
CA LYS A 35 15.56 -16.74 6.97
C LYS A 35 14.57 -15.68 7.44
N VAL A 36 13.77 -15.12 6.54
CA VAL A 36 12.73 -14.13 6.88
C VAL A 36 11.70 -14.75 7.83
N VAL A 37 11.27 -15.99 7.58
CA VAL A 37 10.35 -16.72 8.46
C VAL A 37 10.99 -17.01 9.82
N ALA A 38 12.27 -17.39 9.88
CA ALA A 38 12.97 -17.62 11.15
C ALA A 38 13.16 -16.34 11.97
N ILE A 39 13.55 -15.24 11.32
CA ILE A 39 13.69 -13.91 11.94
C ILE A 39 12.31 -13.42 12.43
N ALA A 40 11.27 -13.57 11.61
CA ALA A 40 9.90 -13.20 11.98
C ALA A 40 9.40 -14.02 13.18
N ALA A 41 9.74 -15.31 13.27
CA ALA A 41 9.39 -16.18 14.40
C ALA A 41 10.15 -15.82 15.68
N GLU A 42 11.44 -15.47 15.60
CA GLU A 42 12.25 -15.05 16.75
C GLU A 42 11.81 -13.69 17.32
N HIS A 43 11.23 -12.82 16.49
CA HIS A 43 10.77 -11.49 16.91
C HIS A 43 9.25 -11.39 17.10
N ALA A 44 8.49 -12.49 17.05
CA ALA A 44 7.03 -12.45 16.91
C ALA A 44 6.27 -11.93 18.14
N GLU A 45 6.76 -12.11 19.36
CA GLU A 45 5.89 -11.96 20.56
C GLU A 45 6.03 -10.65 21.34
N GLU A 46 7.18 -9.95 21.28
CA GLU A 46 7.38 -8.70 22.04
C GLU A 46 7.64 -7.52 21.09
N GLY A 47 6.73 -6.52 21.08
CA GLY A 47 6.88 -5.29 20.28
C GLY A 47 6.26 -5.31 18.87
N THR A 48 5.61 -6.40 18.44
CA THR A 48 4.91 -6.46 17.13
C THR A 48 3.79 -5.42 17.03
N ALA A 49 3.04 -5.20 18.10
CA ALA A 49 1.99 -4.18 18.15
C ALA A 49 2.55 -2.76 17.97
N ASP A 50 3.70 -2.45 18.60
CA ASP A 50 4.35 -1.15 18.48
C ASP A 50 4.91 -0.92 17.09
N ARG A 51 5.49 -1.95 16.47
CA ARG A 51 5.98 -1.89 15.08
C ARG A 51 4.85 -1.73 14.08
N HIS A 52 3.74 -2.44 14.26
CA HIS A 52 2.54 -2.27 13.46
C HIS A 52 1.96 -0.85 13.59
N LYS A 53 1.91 -0.31 14.81
CA LYS A 53 1.51 1.07 15.07
C LYS A 53 2.47 2.08 14.41
N ALA A 54 3.78 1.81 14.44
CA ALA A 54 4.78 2.65 13.78
C ALA A 54 4.59 2.64 12.26
N LEU A 55 4.37 1.48 11.65
CA LEU A 55 4.10 1.35 10.22
C LEU A 55 2.81 2.07 9.82
N ALA A 56 1.73 1.88 10.59
CA ALA A 56 0.48 2.58 10.38
C ALA A 56 0.66 4.11 10.44
N THR A 57 1.37 4.60 11.48
CA THR A 57 1.65 6.03 11.64
C THR A 57 2.47 6.57 10.48
N TYR A 58 3.50 5.84 10.03
CA TYR A 58 4.28 6.19 8.84
C TYR A 58 3.39 6.32 7.60
N CYS A 59 2.49 5.35 7.38
CA CYS A 59 1.60 5.36 6.24
C CYS A 59 0.59 6.52 6.31
N GLU A 60 0.03 6.81 7.50
CA GLU A 60 -0.88 7.95 7.72
C GLU A 60 -0.21 9.28 7.37
N LYS A 61 1.05 9.48 7.77
CA LYS A 61 1.81 10.70 7.45
C LYS A 61 2.03 10.88 5.95
N HIS A 62 2.17 9.78 5.22
CA HIS A 62 2.42 9.76 3.78
C HIS A 62 1.17 9.52 2.94
N LEU A 63 -0.01 9.44 3.56
CA LEU A 63 -1.22 8.94 2.91
C LEU A 63 -1.64 9.76 1.68
N GLN A 64 -1.41 11.07 1.71
CA GLN A 64 -1.67 11.94 0.55
C GLN A 64 -0.83 11.56 -0.67
N TYR A 65 0.44 11.20 -0.48
CA TYR A 65 1.33 10.80 -1.56
C TYR A 65 1.05 9.36 -1.98
N ILE A 66 0.89 8.47 -1.00
CA ILE A 66 0.48 7.08 -1.25
C ILE A 66 -0.77 7.07 -2.13
N GLY A 67 -1.78 7.87 -1.80
CA GLY A 67 -2.99 7.99 -2.60
C GLY A 67 -2.72 8.55 -4.00
N LEU A 68 -2.06 9.71 -4.09
CA LEU A 68 -1.75 10.35 -5.37
C LEU A 68 -1.01 9.41 -6.35
N PHE A 69 0.07 8.77 -5.87
CA PHE A 69 0.87 7.89 -6.70
C PHE A 69 0.20 6.56 -6.98
N SER A 70 -0.70 6.08 -6.10
CA SER A 70 -1.46 4.86 -6.38
C SER A 70 -2.49 5.07 -7.49
N ILE A 71 -3.13 6.23 -7.54
CA ILE A 71 -4.02 6.61 -8.65
C ILE A 71 -3.24 6.64 -9.97
N LYS A 72 -2.00 7.17 -9.96
CA LYS A 72 -1.09 7.12 -11.12
C LYS A 72 -0.66 5.71 -11.48
N ALA A 73 -0.28 4.90 -10.50
CA ALA A 73 0.24 3.55 -10.70
C ALA A 73 -0.82 2.64 -11.36
N LEU A 74 -2.07 2.75 -10.92
CA LEU A 74 -3.20 2.01 -11.47
C LEU A 74 -3.82 2.68 -12.71
N ASP A 75 -3.25 3.79 -13.19
CA ASP A 75 -3.76 4.54 -14.34
C ASP A 75 -5.28 4.83 -14.29
N ILE A 76 -5.77 5.16 -13.09
CA ILE A 76 -7.20 5.30 -12.79
C ILE A 76 -7.87 6.39 -13.63
N VAL A 77 -7.11 7.40 -14.07
CA VAL A 77 -7.63 8.47 -14.93
C VAL A 77 -8.14 7.91 -16.25
N ASN A 78 -7.46 6.90 -16.80
CA ASN A 78 -7.81 6.27 -18.06
C ASN A 78 -8.71 5.05 -17.86
N ASP A 79 -8.46 4.23 -16.82
CA ASP A 79 -9.28 3.08 -16.47
C ASP A 79 -9.58 3.01 -14.95
N PRO A 80 -10.68 3.64 -14.50
CA PRO A 80 -11.09 3.57 -13.11
C PRO A 80 -11.42 2.16 -12.62
N THR A 81 -11.78 1.24 -13.52
CA THR A 81 -12.15 -0.13 -13.12
C THR A 81 -10.93 -0.94 -12.66
N ARG A 82 -9.70 -0.46 -12.89
CA ARG A 82 -8.48 -1.08 -12.35
C ARG A 82 -8.48 -1.14 -10.83
N SER A 83 -9.08 -0.18 -10.13
CA SER A 83 -9.15 -0.24 -8.66
C SER A 83 -10.02 -1.38 -8.13
N GLU A 84 -10.83 -2.03 -8.97
CA GLU A 84 -11.66 -3.18 -8.58
C GLU A 84 -10.93 -4.51 -8.75
N ARG A 85 -9.86 -4.53 -9.54
CA ARG A 85 -9.13 -5.75 -9.95
C ARG A 85 -7.71 -5.78 -9.39
N GLU A 86 -7.12 -4.61 -9.18
CA GLU A 86 -5.72 -4.45 -8.80
C GLU A 86 -5.57 -3.58 -7.56
N LEU A 87 -4.46 -3.77 -6.87
CA LEU A 87 -4.00 -2.96 -5.74
C LEU A 87 -2.56 -2.49 -5.98
N VAL A 88 -2.11 -1.54 -5.17
CA VAL A 88 -0.70 -1.12 -5.12
C VAL A 88 -0.05 -1.74 -3.90
N VAL A 89 1.09 -2.40 -4.08
CA VAL A 89 1.94 -2.89 -2.99
C VAL A 89 3.17 -2.01 -2.89
N ILE A 90 3.50 -1.55 -1.68
CA ILE A 90 4.70 -0.77 -1.37
C ILE A 90 5.53 -1.55 -0.35
N TRP A 91 6.77 -1.86 -0.70
CA TRP A 91 7.70 -2.55 0.21
C TRP A 91 8.56 -1.53 0.94
N VAL A 92 8.60 -1.66 2.26
CA VAL A 92 9.35 -0.78 3.14
C VAL A 92 10.29 -1.56 4.06
N HIS A 93 11.30 -0.87 4.55
CA HIS A 93 12.25 -1.36 5.54
C HIS A 93 12.38 -0.34 6.66
N SER A 94 12.39 -0.79 7.90
CA SER A 94 12.54 0.02 9.10
C SER A 94 13.90 0.73 9.09
N ARG A 95 13.93 1.99 9.55
CA ARG A 95 15.18 2.74 9.75
C ARG A 95 15.60 2.65 11.21
N PRO A 96 16.68 1.93 11.54
CA PRO A 96 17.16 1.88 12.91
C PRO A 96 17.54 3.30 13.41
N GLY A 97 17.16 3.62 14.64
CA GLY A 97 17.52 4.88 15.30
C GLY A 97 16.77 6.14 14.82
N ARG A 98 15.72 6.01 13.99
CA ARG A 98 14.90 7.16 13.59
C ARG A 98 13.68 7.30 14.50
N CYS A 99 13.57 8.45 15.15
CA CYS A 99 12.46 8.74 16.06
C CYS A 99 11.26 9.42 15.39
N ARG A 100 11.43 10.00 14.19
CA ARG A 100 10.36 10.72 13.50
C ARG A 100 9.50 9.74 12.70
N PRO A 101 8.17 9.69 12.92
CA PRO A 101 7.29 8.77 12.22
C PRO A 101 7.39 8.87 10.70
N GLU A 102 7.58 10.06 10.14
CA GLU A 102 7.67 10.32 8.70
C GLU A 102 8.91 9.68 8.05
N THR A 103 9.92 9.32 8.84
CA THR A 103 11.19 8.73 8.37
C THR A 103 11.49 7.39 9.06
N ALA A 104 10.52 6.80 9.75
CA ALA A 104 10.68 5.54 10.46
C ALA A 104 10.94 4.37 9.49
N PHE A 105 10.56 4.51 8.22
CA PHE A 105 10.75 3.50 7.18
C PHE A 105 11.39 4.09 5.90
N VAL A 106 12.02 3.24 5.10
CA VAL A 106 12.46 3.49 3.71
C VAL A 106 11.54 2.71 2.78
N ALA A 107 10.86 3.36 1.84
CA ALA A 107 10.26 2.72 0.69
C ALA A 107 11.36 2.27 -0.29
N LEU A 108 11.37 0.98 -0.59
CA LEU A 108 12.37 0.33 -1.45
C LEU A 108 11.81 0.02 -2.84
N GLU A 109 10.56 -0.44 -2.88
CA GLU A 109 9.91 -0.88 -4.10
C GLU A 109 8.40 -0.58 -4.03
N ALA A 110 7.76 -0.48 -5.20
CA ALA A 110 6.31 -0.41 -5.30
C ALA A 110 5.85 -0.98 -6.64
N ASN A 111 4.76 -1.75 -6.66
CA ASN A 111 4.24 -2.42 -7.85
C ASN A 111 2.71 -2.50 -7.79
N THR A 112 2.09 -2.67 -8.94
CA THR A 112 0.68 -3.05 -9.04
C THR A 112 0.57 -4.57 -9.01
N ALA A 113 -0.48 -5.10 -8.39
CA ALA A 113 -0.75 -6.53 -8.35
C ALA A 113 -2.25 -6.80 -8.33
N ASP A 114 -2.65 -8.02 -8.68
CA ASP A 114 -4.05 -8.45 -8.54
C ASP A 114 -4.54 -8.32 -7.10
N LEU A 115 -5.81 -7.96 -6.94
CA LEU A 115 -6.45 -7.79 -5.64
C LEU A 115 -6.42 -9.10 -4.81
N ASP A 116 -6.45 -10.24 -5.49
CA ASP A 116 -6.40 -11.57 -4.89
C ASP A 116 -4.96 -12.06 -4.64
N LEU A 117 -3.94 -11.20 -4.77
CA LEU A 117 -2.54 -11.53 -4.43
C LEU A 117 -2.42 -12.10 -3.01
N PHE A 118 -3.23 -11.58 -2.08
CA PHE A 118 -3.23 -12.01 -0.69
C PHE A 118 -4.11 -13.24 -0.43
N GLY A 119 -4.68 -13.83 -1.47
CA GLY A 119 -5.71 -14.87 -1.39
C GLY A 119 -7.12 -14.29 -1.55
N SER A 120 -8.05 -15.11 -2.03
CA SER A 120 -9.42 -14.69 -2.34
C SER A 120 -10.18 -14.14 -1.13
N GLU A 121 -9.90 -14.67 0.07
CA GLU A 121 -10.52 -14.21 1.31
C GLU A 121 -10.19 -12.73 1.59
N TYR A 122 -8.91 -12.36 1.49
CA TYR A 122 -8.47 -10.97 1.64
C TYR A 122 -8.95 -10.10 0.48
N GLY A 123 -8.95 -10.64 -0.75
CA GLY A 123 -9.53 -9.95 -1.91
C GLY A 123 -10.99 -9.57 -1.68
N ASP A 124 -11.80 -10.48 -1.13
CA ASP A 124 -13.20 -10.22 -0.81
C ASP A 124 -13.36 -9.20 0.32
N GLN A 125 -12.50 -9.23 1.34
CA GLN A 125 -12.46 -8.22 2.40
C GLN A 125 -12.11 -6.84 1.84
N PHE A 126 -11.13 -6.76 0.94
CA PHE A 126 -10.75 -5.52 0.25
C PHE A 126 -11.91 -4.96 -0.60
N ARG A 127 -12.57 -5.81 -1.39
CA ARG A 127 -13.77 -5.43 -2.16
C ARG A 127 -14.90 -4.94 -1.25
N ALA A 128 -15.15 -5.64 -0.14
CA ALA A 128 -16.18 -5.25 0.82
C ALA A 128 -15.85 -3.89 1.45
N ARG A 129 -14.59 -3.66 1.80
CA ARG A 129 -14.13 -2.38 2.35
C ARG A 129 -14.31 -1.24 1.35
N MET A 130 -13.87 -1.41 0.11
CA MET A 130 -14.05 -0.41 -0.95
C MET A 130 -15.53 -0.04 -1.16
N ARG A 131 -16.43 -1.03 -1.16
CA ARG A 131 -17.89 -0.80 -1.25
C ARG A 131 -18.43 -0.04 -0.05
N SER A 132 -18.03 -0.40 1.16
CA SER A 132 -18.46 0.30 2.39
C SER A 132 -18.00 1.74 2.37
N THR A 133 -16.73 1.99 2.06
CA THR A 133 -16.14 3.32 1.97
C THR A 133 -16.87 4.17 0.92
N ALA A 134 -17.11 3.63 -0.29
CA ALA A 134 -17.86 4.33 -1.31
C ALA A 134 -19.29 4.68 -0.88
N ALA A 135 -19.97 3.79 -0.14
CA ALA A 135 -21.31 4.03 0.37
C ALA A 135 -21.33 5.13 1.46
N ASP A 136 -20.35 5.14 2.36
CA ASP A 136 -20.24 6.16 3.40
C ASP A 136 -19.94 7.53 2.80
N THR A 137 -19.06 7.59 1.81
CA THR A 137 -18.72 8.84 1.11
C THR A 137 -19.88 9.36 0.27
N ALA A 138 -20.67 8.47 -0.36
CA ALA A 138 -21.88 8.86 -1.08
C ALA A 138 -22.95 9.50 -0.18
N LYS A 139 -23.03 9.11 1.11
CA LYS A 139 -23.94 9.74 2.08
C LYS A 139 -23.47 11.15 2.48
N LEU A 140 -22.15 11.34 2.59
CA LEU A 140 -21.54 12.60 3.05
C LEU A 140 -21.43 13.64 1.94
N ASN A 141 -21.17 13.22 0.70
CA ASN A 141 -20.88 14.12 -0.41
C ASN A 141 -22.05 14.22 -1.39
N LYS A 142 -22.68 15.41 -1.47
CA LYS A 142 -23.65 15.75 -2.55
C LYS A 142 -22.99 15.93 -3.93
N THR A 143 -21.66 15.87 -4.01
CA THR A 143 -20.84 16.35 -5.14
C THR A 143 -20.51 15.29 -6.19
N GLY A 144 -20.86 14.02 -5.97
CA GLY A 144 -20.83 12.99 -7.02
C GLY A 144 -20.25 11.64 -6.59
N LEU A 145 -20.15 10.74 -7.57
CA LEU A 145 -19.63 9.39 -7.40
C LEU A 145 -18.17 9.43 -6.94
N THR A 146 -17.88 8.72 -5.84
CA THR A 146 -16.53 8.54 -5.30
C THR A 146 -16.15 7.08 -5.45
N HIS A 147 -14.92 6.86 -5.90
CA HIS A 147 -14.34 5.53 -6.02
C HIS A 147 -13.27 5.37 -4.96
N SER A 148 -12.87 4.12 -4.72
CA SER A 148 -11.78 3.81 -3.81
C SER A 148 -10.84 2.78 -4.44
N LEU A 149 -9.59 2.80 -4.00
CA LEU A 149 -8.57 1.82 -4.32
C LEU A 149 -7.89 1.33 -3.05
N ILE A 150 -7.25 0.17 -3.11
CA ILE A 150 -6.50 -0.40 -2.00
C ILE A 150 -5.00 -0.26 -2.25
N VAL A 151 -4.29 0.19 -1.22
CA VAL A 151 -2.84 0.18 -1.15
C VAL A 151 -2.43 -0.69 0.03
N VAL A 152 -1.47 -1.59 -0.17
CA VAL A 152 -0.87 -2.41 0.87
C VAL A 152 0.58 -1.98 1.06
N VAL A 153 0.97 -1.63 2.28
CA VAL A 153 2.34 -1.31 2.65
C VAL A 153 2.90 -2.45 3.50
N VAL A 154 4.01 -3.03 3.06
CA VAL A 154 4.60 -4.25 3.59
C VAL A 154 5.97 -3.95 4.17
N SER A 155 6.16 -4.19 5.47
CA SER A 155 7.48 -4.14 6.11
C SER A 155 8.22 -5.46 5.89
N LEU A 156 9.41 -5.39 5.30
CA LEU A 156 10.26 -6.56 5.05
C LEU A 156 10.90 -7.12 6.32
N ASP A 157 11.08 -6.29 7.36
CA ASP A 157 11.81 -6.69 8.57
C ASP A 157 10.99 -7.60 9.47
N ASP A 158 9.72 -7.22 9.65
CA ASP A 158 8.85 -7.83 10.64
C ASP A 158 7.74 -8.68 10.01
N SER A 159 7.73 -8.77 8.67
CA SER A 159 6.66 -9.42 7.90
C SER A 159 5.26 -8.91 8.25
N ILE A 160 5.16 -7.65 8.69
CA ILE A 160 3.91 -6.95 8.97
C ILE A 160 3.47 -6.14 7.76
N TRP A 161 2.17 -5.92 7.63
CA TRP A 161 1.63 -5.05 6.58
C TRP A 161 0.43 -4.27 7.11
N VAL A 162 0.19 -3.13 6.48
CA VAL A 162 -0.98 -2.28 6.70
C VAL A 162 -1.59 -2.02 5.33
N TYR A 163 -2.92 -1.95 5.25
CA TYR A 163 -3.58 -1.53 4.03
C TYR A 163 -4.40 -0.26 4.26
N HIS A 164 -4.50 0.54 3.21
CA HIS A 164 -5.28 1.78 3.18
C HIS A 164 -6.27 1.74 2.02
N CYS A 165 -7.51 2.13 2.33
CA CYS A 165 -8.53 2.42 1.32
C CYS A 165 -8.44 3.90 0.97
N VAL A 166 -7.94 4.21 -0.22
CA VAL A 166 -7.78 5.59 -0.70
C VAL A 166 -8.98 5.95 -1.54
N GLU A 167 -9.69 6.99 -1.12
CA GLU A 167 -10.81 7.55 -1.87
C GLU A 167 -10.33 8.57 -2.90
N TYR A 168 -11.01 8.60 -4.05
CA TYR A 168 -10.77 9.59 -5.08
C TYR A 168 -12.07 10.02 -5.79
N PRO A 169 -12.23 11.31 -6.10
CA PRO A 169 -13.37 11.77 -6.89
C PRO A 169 -13.16 11.37 -8.35
N LEU A 170 -14.18 10.91 -9.09
CA LEU A 170 -13.98 10.65 -10.52
C LEU A 170 -13.89 11.96 -11.32
N LYS A 171 -14.72 12.92 -10.96
CA LYS A 171 -14.74 14.26 -11.55
C LYS A 171 -13.62 15.10 -10.94
N GLY A 172 -12.76 15.65 -11.79
CA GLY A 172 -11.69 16.56 -11.35
C GLY A 172 -10.32 15.92 -11.12
N LEU A 173 -10.15 14.62 -11.39
CA LEU A 173 -8.82 13.99 -11.36
C LEU A 173 -7.88 14.62 -12.38
N GLY A 174 -8.35 14.85 -13.61
CA GLY A 174 -7.53 15.43 -14.68
C GLY A 174 -6.77 16.69 -14.23
N PRO A 175 -7.44 17.73 -13.73
CA PRO A 175 -6.77 18.94 -13.20
C PRO A 175 -5.80 18.68 -12.04
N LEU A 176 -6.07 17.71 -11.16
CA LEU A 176 -5.16 17.33 -10.06
C LEU A 176 -3.85 16.73 -10.60
N PHE A 177 -3.90 15.98 -11.71
CA PHE A 177 -2.73 15.36 -12.32
C PHE A 177 -2.03 16.24 -13.37
N MET A 178 -2.78 17.10 -14.08
CA MET A 178 -2.21 18.01 -15.07
C MET A 178 -1.30 19.08 -14.45
N ASN A 179 -1.57 19.44 -13.19
CA ASN A 179 -0.75 20.38 -12.43
C ASN A 179 0.28 19.69 -11.54
N ASP A 180 0.48 18.37 -11.67
CA ASP A 180 1.50 17.70 -10.89
C ASP A 180 2.88 18.17 -11.36
N PRO A 181 3.64 18.91 -10.53
CA PRO A 181 4.97 19.39 -10.89
C PRO A 181 5.95 18.24 -11.13
N GLN A 182 5.63 17.03 -10.69
CA GLN A 182 6.46 15.84 -10.87
C GLN A 182 6.17 15.16 -12.21
N LYS A 183 6.76 15.74 -13.26
CA LYS A 183 6.94 15.06 -14.55
C LYS A 183 8.01 13.98 -14.38
N GLY A 184 7.64 12.71 -14.41
CA GLY A 184 8.59 11.60 -14.32
C GLY A 184 7.95 10.28 -13.91
N PRO A 185 8.75 9.21 -13.77
CA PRO A 185 8.30 7.93 -13.23
C PRO A 185 7.72 8.13 -11.82
N TRP A 186 6.48 7.69 -11.61
CA TRP A 186 5.77 7.90 -10.35
C TRP A 186 6.50 7.30 -9.14
N LYS A 187 7.20 6.17 -9.32
CA LYS A 187 7.94 5.47 -8.27
C LYS A 187 9.05 6.35 -7.67
N GLU A 188 9.88 6.97 -8.51
CA GLU A 188 11.00 7.79 -8.06
C GLU A 188 10.53 8.99 -7.23
N SER A 189 9.46 9.64 -7.71
CA SER A 189 8.84 10.76 -7.01
C SER A 189 8.22 10.35 -5.67
N MET A 190 7.54 9.21 -5.64
CA MET A 190 6.97 8.63 -4.42
C MET A 190 8.06 8.31 -3.40
N PHE A 191 9.12 7.59 -3.83
CA PHE A 191 10.22 7.24 -2.95
C PHE A 191 10.95 8.48 -2.45
N HIS A 192 11.18 9.48 -3.29
CA HIS A 192 11.81 10.73 -2.85
C HIS A 192 11.02 11.38 -1.70
N LEU A 193 9.71 11.52 -1.84
CA LEU A 193 8.87 12.14 -0.82
C LEU A 193 8.80 11.29 0.46
N MET A 194 8.51 10.00 0.32
CA MET A 194 8.37 9.06 1.44
C MET A 194 9.69 8.85 2.20
N ASN A 195 10.83 8.79 1.51
CA ASN A 195 12.14 8.52 2.11
C ASN A 195 12.80 9.74 2.74
N ASN A 196 12.42 10.95 2.32
CA ASN A 196 12.92 12.19 2.91
C ASN A 196 11.97 12.77 3.97
N GLY A 197 10.87 12.08 4.28
CA GLY A 197 9.91 12.52 5.29
C GLY A 197 9.21 13.84 4.92
N ILE A 198 9.07 14.10 3.62
CA ILE A 198 8.42 15.33 3.13
C ILE A 198 6.92 15.12 3.27
N VAL A 199 6.28 15.83 4.17
CA VAL A 199 4.83 15.80 4.41
C VAL A 199 4.23 17.20 4.18
N ARG A 200 3.02 17.25 3.63
CA ARG A 200 2.25 18.49 3.36
C ARG A 200 0.98 18.54 4.20
#